data_AF-A0A4Y2GVI6-F1
#
_entry.id   AF-A0A4Y2GVI6-F1
#
_cell.length_a   1.000
_cell.length_b   1.000
_cell.length_c   1.000
_cell.angle_alpha   90.00
_cell.angle_beta   90.00
_cell.angle_gamma   90.00
#
_symmetry.space_group_name_H-M   'P 1'
#
loop_
_entity.id
_entity.type
_entity.pdbx_description
1 polymer ?
#
loop_
_entity_poly.entity_id
_entity_poly.type
_entity_poly.pdbx_seq_one_letter_code
_entity_poly.pdbx_strand_id
1 'polypeptide(L)'
;METLQELHSILTDLELKREAQKAKRDSFRNTCTKTTDPYGRPYKVVVKNKHPPAELFKQLGNPSRGDTKSFALKILQELYPPSHSPATPPNCFPLIQEPQITKNEIRRILKKATTKKAPGFDAIDYIVLKEVNNSFPEILHTFYNKCYQLHCFPEPLKKGIIVLFHKDGKEADKIKSYRPVILLPTIGKVLEQILLRRLNHTLKKKKHTSSQPVRFSRG
;
A
#
# COMPACT_ATOMS: atom_id res chain seq x y z
N MET A 1 -45.31 19.80 -16.69
CA MET A 1 -44.32 20.89 -16.49
C MET A 1 -43.54 20.72 -15.18
N GLU A 2 -44.14 20.16 -14.12
CA GLU A 2 -43.48 19.92 -12.82
C GLU A 2 -42.22 19.04 -12.89
N THR A 3 -42.22 17.99 -13.73
CA THR A 3 -41.10 17.06 -13.85
C THR A 3 -39.83 17.67 -14.45
N LEU A 4 -39.95 18.67 -15.34
CA LEU A 4 -38.79 19.37 -15.92
C LEU A 4 -38.15 20.32 -14.91
N GLN A 5 -38.97 20.96 -14.09
CA GLN A 5 -38.51 21.90 -13.06
C GLN A 5 -37.82 21.15 -11.91
N GLU A 6 -38.32 19.96 -11.57
CA GLU A 6 -37.71 19.07 -10.59
C GLU A 6 -36.36 18.51 -11.06
N LEU A 7 -36.26 18.09 -12.33
CA LEU A 7 -34.99 17.66 -12.93
C LEU A 7 -33.95 18.79 -12.99
N HIS A 8 -34.36 20.01 -13.36
CA HIS A 8 -33.47 21.17 -13.38
C HIS A 8 -32.93 21.50 -11.97
N SER A 9 -33.78 21.42 -10.95
CA SER A 9 -33.37 21.59 -9.54
C SER A 9 -32.32 20.56 -9.12
N ILE A 10 -32.55 19.27 -9.40
CA ILE A 10 -31.60 18.19 -9.09
C ILE A 10 -30.25 18.41 -9.79
N LEU A 11 -30.26 18.77 -11.07
CA LEU A 11 -29.03 19.04 -11.82
C LEU A 11 -28.24 20.21 -11.24
N THR A 12 -28.94 21.30 -10.88
CA THR A 12 -28.33 22.49 -10.27
C THR A 12 -27.69 22.14 -8.91
N ASP A 13 -28.36 21.34 -8.09
CA ASP A 13 -27.87 20.88 -6.80
C ASP A 13 -26.63 19.97 -6.94
N LEU A 14 -26.62 19.09 -7.94
CA LEU A 14 -25.47 18.23 -8.25
C LEU A 14 -24.27 19.06 -8.73
N GLU A 15 -24.52 20.08 -9.54
CA GLU A 15 -23.50 20.99 -10.05
C GLU A 15 -22.90 21.84 -8.92
N LEU A 16 -23.73 22.41 -8.05
CA LEU A 16 -23.30 23.15 -6.86
C LEU A 16 -22.44 22.27 -5.94
N LYS A 17 -22.87 21.03 -5.67
CA LYS A 17 -22.08 20.07 -4.88
C LYS A 17 -20.74 19.75 -5.53
N ARG A 18 -20.70 19.63 -6.86
CA ARG A 18 -19.47 19.34 -7.62
C ARG A 18 -18.49 20.51 -7.56
N GLU A 19 -18.97 21.74 -7.75
CA GLU A 19 -18.15 22.95 -7.66
C GLU A 19 -17.66 23.20 -6.24
N ALA A 20 -18.49 22.99 -5.21
CA ALA A 20 -18.04 23.07 -3.82
C ALA A 20 -16.92 22.05 -3.50
N GLN A 21 -17.04 20.81 -3.99
CA GLN A 21 -15.98 19.81 -3.84
C GLN A 21 -14.71 20.16 -4.63
N LYS A 22 -14.86 20.77 -5.81
CA LYS A 22 -13.74 21.25 -6.63
C LYS A 22 -13.01 22.40 -5.93
N ALA A 23 -13.73 23.45 -5.50
CA ALA A 23 -13.19 24.57 -4.73
C ALA A 23 -12.45 24.10 -3.46
N LYS A 24 -13.02 23.14 -2.72
CA LYS A 24 -12.36 22.55 -1.54
C LYS A 24 -11.05 21.84 -1.89
N ARG A 25 -11.02 21.07 -3.00
CA ARG A 25 -9.80 20.39 -3.48
C ARG A 25 -8.74 21.38 -3.95
N ASP A 26 -9.14 22.42 -4.66
CA ASP A 26 -8.23 23.43 -5.21
C ASP A 26 -7.64 24.28 -4.09
N SER A 27 -8.45 24.68 -3.11
CA SER A 27 -7.97 25.35 -1.90
C SER A 27 -6.95 24.50 -1.13
N PHE A 28 -7.23 23.21 -0.92
CA PHE A 28 -6.27 22.31 -0.27
C PHE A 28 -4.99 22.14 -1.10
N ARG A 29 -5.10 21.95 -2.42
CA ARG A 29 -3.95 21.87 -3.34
C ARG A 29 -3.08 23.12 -3.28
N ASN A 30 -3.69 24.31 -3.28
CA ASN A 30 -2.98 25.58 -3.16
C ASN A 30 -2.26 25.70 -1.82
N THR A 31 -2.86 25.18 -0.74
CA THR A 31 -2.22 25.15 0.58
C THR A 31 -1.01 24.19 0.58
N CYS A 32 -1.13 23.02 -0.06
CA CYS A 32 -0.04 22.05 -0.18
C CYS A 32 1.12 22.53 -1.08
N THR A 33 0.84 23.30 -2.13
CA THR A 33 1.88 23.82 -3.04
C THR A 33 2.66 25.00 -2.45
N LYS A 34 2.05 25.74 -1.52
CA LYS A 34 2.70 26.88 -0.84
C LYS A 34 3.50 26.47 0.40
N THR A 35 3.34 25.26 0.92
CA THR A 35 4.08 24.81 2.11
C THR A 35 5.47 24.29 1.72
N THR A 36 6.50 24.74 2.44
CA THR A 36 7.86 24.19 2.33
C THR A 36 8.07 23.01 3.29
N ASP A 37 7.37 23.01 4.42
CA ASP A 37 7.38 21.92 5.39
C ASP A 37 6.32 20.85 5.03
N PRO A 38 6.73 19.61 4.70
CA PRO A 38 5.80 18.51 4.39
C PRO A 38 4.94 18.11 5.61
N TYR A 39 5.35 18.46 6.83
CA TYR A 39 4.60 18.22 8.08
C TYR A 39 3.97 19.49 8.66
N GLY A 40 3.89 20.56 7.86
CA GLY A 40 3.35 21.85 8.24
C GLY A 40 1.83 21.87 8.37
N ARG A 41 1.22 23.02 8.07
CA ARG A 41 -0.24 23.23 8.21
C ARG A 41 -1.08 22.17 7.48
N PRO A 42 -0.80 21.79 6.21
CA PRO A 42 -1.61 20.78 5.52
C PRO A 42 -1.65 19.44 6.24
N TYR A 43 -0.50 19.00 6.77
CA TYR A 43 -0.40 17.76 7.54
C TYR A 43 -1.21 17.84 8.83
N LYS A 44 -1.02 18.91 9.61
CA LYS A 44 -1.71 19.10 10.91
C LYS A 44 -3.23 19.12 10.78
N VAL A 45 -3.76 19.70 9.70
CA VAL A 45 -5.20 19.71 9.39
C VAL A 45 -5.72 18.30 9.12
N VAL A 46 -4.97 17.48 8.38
CA VAL A 46 -5.39 16.11 8.03
C VAL A 46 -5.27 15.17 9.24
N VAL A 47 -4.18 15.28 10.00
CA VAL A 47 -3.86 14.34 11.08
C VAL A 47 -4.28 14.87 12.46
N LYS A 48 -5.09 15.95 12.51
CA LYS A 48 -5.61 16.54 13.76
C LYS A 48 -4.52 16.82 14.81
N ASN A 49 -3.44 17.50 14.40
CA ASN A 49 -2.29 17.83 15.25
C ASN A 49 -1.51 16.65 15.87
N LYS A 50 -1.66 15.41 15.37
CA LYS A 50 -0.75 14.32 15.78
C LYS A 50 0.68 14.60 15.36
N HIS A 51 1.65 14.14 16.16
CA HIS A 51 3.07 14.30 15.86
C HIS A 51 3.43 13.61 14.53
N PRO A 52 4.14 14.31 13.64
CA PRO A 52 4.59 13.71 12.40
C PRO A 52 5.67 12.65 12.67
N PRO A 53 5.80 11.63 11.79
CA PRO A 53 6.82 10.59 11.94
C PRO A 53 8.24 11.13 12.08
N ALA A 54 8.57 12.25 11.43
CA ALA A 54 9.88 12.88 11.51
C ALA A 54 10.20 13.47 12.90
N GLU A 55 9.19 13.96 13.62
CA GLU A 55 9.38 14.55 14.95
C GLU A 55 9.59 13.49 16.02
N LEU A 56 9.10 12.26 15.79
CA LEU A 56 9.41 11.10 16.63
C LEU A 56 10.92 10.86 16.71
N PHE A 57 11.62 10.92 15.58
CA PHE A 57 13.06 10.70 15.57
C PHE A 57 13.85 11.81 16.27
N LYS A 58 13.31 13.03 16.36
CA LYS A 58 13.89 14.13 17.15
C LYS A 58 13.61 14.00 18.63
N GLN A 59 12.39 13.58 19.02
CA GLN A 59 12.03 13.36 20.42
C GLN A 59 12.71 12.13 21.04
N LEU A 60 12.96 11.08 20.25
CA LEU A 60 13.65 9.87 20.70
C LEU A 60 15.17 9.92 20.50
N GLY A 61 15.66 10.80 19.63
CA GLY A 61 17.08 11.11 19.51
C GLY A 61 17.51 12.06 20.63
N ASN A 62 17.78 11.53 21.83
CA ASN A 62 18.60 12.27 22.78
C ASN A 62 20.05 12.24 22.22
N PRO A 63 20.64 13.38 21.79
CA PRO A 63 21.93 13.40 21.07
C PRO A 63 23.09 12.78 21.86
N SER A 64 22.91 12.55 23.16
CA SER A 64 23.85 11.85 24.04
C SER A 64 23.85 10.31 23.91
N ARG A 65 22.93 9.68 23.15
CA ARG A 65 22.70 8.22 23.17
C ARG A 65 22.67 7.48 21.81
N GLY A 66 22.87 8.15 20.66
CA GLY A 66 23.14 7.50 19.36
C GLY A 66 22.41 8.09 18.13
N ASP A 67 22.76 7.58 16.94
CA ASP A 67 22.24 8.00 15.63
C ASP A 67 20.78 7.53 15.36
N THR A 68 20.00 8.32 14.61
CA THR A 68 18.60 8.05 14.23
C THR A 68 18.44 6.68 13.56
N LYS A 69 19.42 6.30 12.73
CA LYS A 69 19.44 5.00 12.04
C LYS A 69 19.57 3.85 13.03
N SER A 70 20.47 3.96 14.01
CA SER A 70 20.68 2.94 15.04
C SER A 70 19.43 2.72 15.88
N PHE A 71 18.69 3.78 16.18
CA PHE A 71 17.43 3.68 16.90
C PHE A 71 16.33 3.02 16.08
N ALA A 72 16.16 3.43 14.81
CA ALA A 72 15.23 2.77 13.90
C ALA A 72 15.52 1.26 13.75
N LEU A 73 16.80 0.89 13.68
CA LEU A 73 17.22 -0.51 13.65
C LEU A 73 16.86 -1.28 14.93
N LYS A 74 17.02 -0.66 16.11
CA LYS A 74 16.58 -1.27 17.38
C LYS A 74 15.08 -1.52 17.40
N ILE A 75 14.28 -0.56 16.94
CA ILE A 75 12.82 -0.74 16.80
C ILE A 75 12.52 -1.93 15.90
N LEU A 76 13.19 -2.04 14.74
CA LEU A 76 12.95 -3.13 13.80
C LEU A 76 13.38 -4.48 14.36
N GLN A 77 14.51 -4.55 15.05
CA GLN A 77 14.98 -5.78 15.69
C GLN A 77 14.03 -6.27 16.78
N GLU A 78 13.47 -5.35 17.59
CA GLU A 78 12.51 -5.73 18.63
C GLU A 78 11.15 -6.14 18.03
N LEU A 79 10.68 -5.45 16.99
CA LEU A 79 9.38 -5.74 16.36
C LEU A 79 9.42 -6.94 15.40
N TYR A 80 10.55 -7.17 14.75
CA TYR A 80 10.79 -8.23 13.77
C TYR A 80 12.11 -8.93 14.10
N PRO A 81 12.14 -9.76 15.16
CA PRO A 81 13.36 -10.46 15.56
C PRO A 81 13.86 -11.33 14.40
N PRO A 82 15.18 -11.36 14.11
CA PRO A 82 15.74 -12.22 13.08
C PRO A 82 15.36 -13.67 13.36
N SER A 83 14.65 -14.31 12.43
CA SER A 83 14.41 -15.75 12.50
C SER A 83 15.71 -16.49 12.20
N HIS A 84 16.30 -17.16 13.19
CA HIS A 84 17.52 -17.97 13.02
C HIS A 84 17.27 -19.32 12.33
N SER A 85 16.05 -19.63 11.92
CA SER A 85 15.78 -20.86 11.17
C SER A 85 16.34 -20.71 9.76
N PRO A 86 17.29 -21.56 9.31
CA PRO A 86 17.63 -21.64 7.90
C PRO A 86 16.34 -21.96 7.16
N ALA A 87 15.91 -21.04 6.29
CA ALA A 87 14.78 -21.29 5.40
C ALA A 87 15.26 -22.31 4.37
N THR A 88 15.22 -23.60 4.74
CA THR A 88 15.36 -24.68 3.77
C THR A 88 14.24 -24.46 2.76
N PRO A 89 14.53 -24.17 1.48
CA PRO A 89 13.47 -24.06 0.50
C PRO A 89 12.69 -25.38 0.55
N PRO A 90 11.36 -25.36 0.74
CA PRO A 90 10.59 -26.59 0.77
C PRO A 90 10.90 -27.36 -0.51
N ASN A 91 11.18 -28.66 -0.32
CA ASN A 91 11.46 -29.64 -1.36
C ASN A 91 10.68 -29.33 -2.64
N CYS A 92 11.40 -29.31 -3.77
CA CYS A 92 10.90 -28.96 -5.08
C CYS A 92 9.55 -29.64 -5.32
N PHE A 93 8.47 -28.84 -5.28
CA PHE A 93 7.16 -29.33 -5.68
C PHE A 93 7.26 -29.80 -7.14
N PRO A 94 6.56 -30.88 -7.52
CA PRO A 94 6.56 -31.32 -8.90
C PRO A 94 6.21 -30.14 -9.82
N LEU A 95 6.86 -30.08 -10.98
CA LEU A 95 6.57 -29.13 -12.08
C LEU A 95 5.14 -29.34 -12.57
N ILE A 96 4.17 -28.90 -11.79
CA ILE A 96 2.82 -28.68 -12.27
C ILE A 96 2.95 -27.45 -13.16
N GLN A 97 2.69 -27.63 -14.45
CA GLN A 97 2.70 -26.54 -15.42
C GLN A 97 1.53 -25.61 -15.08
N GLU A 98 1.76 -24.67 -14.17
CA GLU A 98 0.74 -23.71 -13.77
C GLU A 98 0.47 -22.75 -14.93
N PRO A 99 -0.81 -22.42 -15.22
CA PRO A 99 -1.16 -21.59 -16.35
C PRO A 99 -0.51 -20.21 -16.23
N GLN A 100 -0.10 -19.62 -17.36
CA GLN A 100 0.48 -18.28 -17.39
C GLN A 100 -0.47 -17.24 -16.78
N ILE A 101 0.08 -16.16 -16.23
CA ILE A 101 -0.67 -15.00 -15.75
C ILE A 101 -1.32 -14.31 -16.93
N THR A 102 -2.65 -14.23 -16.94
CA THR A 102 -3.37 -13.57 -18.03
C THR A 102 -3.42 -12.05 -17.84
N LYS A 103 -3.46 -11.30 -18.95
CA LYS A 103 -3.70 -9.84 -18.92
C LYS A 103 -4.98 -9.46 -18.19
N ASN A 104 -6.01 -10.32 -18.29
CA ASN A 104 -7.28 -10.10 -17.61
C ASN A 104 -7.17 -10.21 -16.08
N GLU A 105 -6.30 -11.09 -15.55
CA GLU A 105 -6.02 -11.13 -14.11
C GLU A 105 -5.42 -9.81 -13.62
N ILE A 106 -4.41 -9.31 -14.32
CA ILE A 106 -3.72 -8.04 -14.03
C ILE A 106 -4.73 -6.88 -14.09
N ARG A 107 -5.48 -6.78 -15.19
CA ARG A 107 -6.51 -5.75 -15.39
C ARG A 107 -7.56 -5.76 -14.29
N ARG A 108 -8.03 -6.94 -13.85
CA ARG A 108 -9.02 -7.06 -12.76
C ARG A 108 -8.45 -6.64 -11.40
N ILE A 109 -7.16 -6.85 -11.16
CA ILE A 109 -6.48 -6.38 -9.94
C ILE A 109 -6.39 -4.86 -9.97
N LEU A 110 -5.84 -4.30 -11.05
CA LEU A 110 -5.66 -2.86 -11.19
C LEU A 110 -7.00 -2.12 -11.16
N LYS A 111 -8.03 -2.60 -11.86
CA LYS A 111 -9.37 -1.98 -11.84
C LYS A 111 -9.94 -1.87 -10.42
N LYS A 112 -9.71 -2.87 -9.57
CA LYS A 112 -10.19 -2.89 -8.16
C LYS A 112 -9.27 -2.12 -7.20
N ALA A 113 -8.04 -1.78 -7.62
CA ALA A 113 -7.10 -1.09 -6.77
C ALA A 113 -7.51 0.38 -6.55
N THR A 114 -7.47 0.81 -5.29
CA THR A 114 -7.73 2.20 -4.88
C THR A 114 -6.57 3.10 -5.28
N THR A 115 -6.85 4.24 -5.92
CA THR A 115 -5.84 5.22 -6.36
C THR A 115 -5.32 6.12 -5.24
N LYS A 116 -5.90 6.06 -4.04
CA LYS A 116 -5.54 6.90 -2.89
C LYS A 116 -4.43 6.30 -2.00
N LYS A 117 -3.75 5.24 -2.46
CA LYS A 117 -2.70 4.57 -1.69
C LYS A 117 -1.36 5.22 -1.95
N ALA A 118 -0.55 5.35 -0.89
CA ALA A 118 0.81 5.86 -1.02
C ALA A 118 1.69 4.92 -1.86
N PRO A 119 2.53 5.47 -2.75
CA PRO A 119 3.50 4.69 -3.52
C PRO A 119 4.62 4.15 -2.62
N GLY A 120 5.44 3.26 -3.18
CA GLY A 120 6.68 2.83 -2.56
C GLY A 120 7.79 3.87 -2.72
N PHE A 121 9.04 3.45 -2.50
CA PHE A 121 10.22 4.30 -2.68
C PHE A 121 10.44 4.74 -4.14
N ASP A 122 9.86 4.01 -5.09
CA ASP A 122 9.93 4.27 -6.53
C ASP A 122 8.98 5.39 -6.99
N ALA A 123 8.13 5.91 -6.09
CA ALA A 123 7.08 6.88 -6.37
C ALA A 123 6.04 6.43 -7.42
N ILE A 124 6.03 5.14 -7.81
CA ILE A 124 5.07 4.61 -8.76
C ILE A 124 3.80 4.18 -8.02
N ASP A 125 2.70 4.89 -8.24
CA ASP A 125 1.41 4.63 -7.61
C ASP A 125 0.44 3.83 -8.52
N TYR A 126 -0.76 3.54 -8.01
CA TYR A 126 -1.78 2.83 -8.78
C TYR A 126 -2.36 3.65 -9.94
N ILE A 127 -2.19 4.97 -9.97
CA ILE A 127 -2.62 5.80 -11.10
C ILE A 127 -1.69 5.52 -12.27
N VAL A 128 -0.37 5.61 -12.04
CA VAL A 128 0.65 5.31 -13.05
C VAL A 128 0.52 3.87 -13.56
N LEU A 129 0.38 2.88 -12.67
CA LEU A 129 0.22 1.47 -13.12
C LEU A 129 -1.04 1.25 -13.95
N LYS A 130 -2.15 1.93 -13.62
CA LYS A 130 -3.38 1.82 -14.42
C LYS A 130 -3.17 2.39 -15.82
N GLU A 131 -2.50 3.53 -15.91
CA GLU A 131 -2.20 4.15 -17.20
C GLU A 131 -1.29 3.26 -18.05
N VAL A 132 -0.19 2.77 -17.47
CA VAL A 132 0.70 1.82 -18.14
C VAL A 132 -0.05 0.56 -18.59
N ASN A 133 -0.94 0.02 -17.77
CA ASN A 133 -1.74 -1.15 -18.17
C ASN A 133 -2.74 -0.85 -19.28
N ASN A 134 -3.26 0.38 -19.36
CA ASN A 134 -4.22 0.78 -20.39
C ASN A 134 -3.52 1.01 -21.73
N SER A 135 -2.36 1.67 -21.71
CA SER A 135 -1.58 1.99 -22.93
C SER A 135 -0.72 0.81 -23.40
N PHE A 136 -0.05 0.14 -22.47
CA PHE A 136 0.97 -0.88 -22.74
C PHE A 136 0.83 -2.11 -21.83
N PRO A 137 -0.30 -2.85 -21.91
CA PRO A 137 -0.55 -4.02 -21.05
C PRO A 137 0.53 -5.11 -21.16
N GLU A 138 1.24 -5.19 -22.29
CA GLU A 138 2.32 -6.16 -22.49
C GLU A 138 3.47 -6.02 -21.52
N ILE A 139 3.79 -4.79 -21.09
CA ILE A 139 4.92 -4.54 -20.18
C ILE A 139 4.71 -5.25 -18.86
N LEU A 140 3.56 -4.99 -18.21
CA LEU A 140 3.21 -5.62 -16.94
C LEU A 140 2.97 -7.13 -17.11
N HIS A 141 2.33 -7.53 -18.20
CA HIS A 141 2.07 -8.94 -18.49
C HIS A 141 3.36 -9.75 -18.63
N THR A 142 4.33 -9.25 -19.40
CA THR A 142 5.64 -9.88 -19.60
C THR A 142 6.40 -9.91 -18.29
N PHE A 143 6.44 -8.80 -17.57
CA PHE A 143 7.12 -8.69 -16.29
C PHE A 143 6.61 -9.71 -15.26
N TYR A 144 5.30 -9.77 -15.04
CA TYR A 144 4.73 -10.69 -14.05
C TYR A 144 4.87 -12.15 -14.47
N ASN A 145 4.71 -12.48 -15.75
CA ASN A 145 4.95 -13.85 -16.23
C ASN A 145 6.41 -14.26 -16.08
N LYS A 146 7.38 -13.36 -16.30
CA LYS A 146 8.79 -13.66 -16.06
C LYS A 146 9.07 -13.91 -14.58
N CYS A 147 8.54 -13.08 -13.67
CA CYS A 147 8.65 -13.33 -12.23
C CYS A 147 8.06 -14.70 -11.85
N TYR A 148 6.90 -15.03 -12.42
CA TYR A 148 6.19 -16.27 -12.15
C TYR A 148 6.92 -17.52 -12.69
N GLN A 149 7.39 -17.47 -13.93
CA GLN A 149 8.16 -18.54 -14.58
C GLN A 149 9.48 -18.84 -13.87
N LEU A 150 10.16 -17.79 -13.39
CA LEU A 150 11.43 -17.92 -12.68
C LEU A 150 11.26 -18.25 -11.20
N HIS A 151 10.01 -18.40 -10.71
CA HIS A 151 9.69 -18.56 -9.29
C HIS A 151 10.39 -17.52 -8.40
N CYS A 152 10.55 -16.31 -8.93
CA CYS A 152 11.37 -15.27 -8.34
C CYS A 152 10.53 -14.05 -7.99
N PHE A 153 10.71 -13.55 -6.77
CA PHE A 153 10.23 -12.23 -6.38
C PHE A 153 11.43 -11.27 -6.41
N PRO A 154 11.44 -10.27 -7.31
CA PRO A 154 12.60 -9.39 -7.49
C PRO A 154 12.98 -8.64 -6.20
N GLU A 155 14.28 -8.63 -5.87
CA GLU A 155 14.80 -7.93 -4.69
C GLU A 155 14.41 -6.44 -4.60
N PRO A 156 14.45 -5.65 -5.70
CA PRO A 156 14.01 -4.25 -5.62
C PRO A 156 12.57 -4.09 -5.16
N LEU A 157 11.68 -5.06 -5.45
CA LEU A 157 10.28 -5.01 -5.05
C LEU A 157 10.05 -5.36 -3.58
N LYS A 158 11.06 -5.93 -2.89
CA LYS A 158 11.03 -6.23 -1.45
C LYS A 158 11.45 -5.03 -0.59
N LYS A 159 12.14 -4.05 -1.19
CA LYS A 159 12.60 -2.84 -0.50
C LYS A 159 11.43 -1.87 -0.33
N GLY A 160 11.26 -1.32 0.87
CA GLY A 160 10.16 -0.41 1.17
C GLY A 160 10.56 0.70 2.14
N ILE A 161 9.77 1.79 2.14
CA ILE A 161 9.93 2.87 3.12
C ILE A 161 9.20 2.48 4.40
N ILE A 162 9.89 2.58 5.53
CA ILE A 162 9.30 2.31 6.84
C ILE A 162 8.88 3.63 7.47
N VAL A 163 7.60 3.73 7.83
CA VAL A 163 7.03 4.87 8.54
C VAL A 163 6.51 4.40 9.89
N LEU A 164 6.97 5.03 10.97
CA LEU A 164 6.53 4.71 12.33
C LEU A 164 5.39 5.65 12.73
N PHE A 165 4.29 5.05 13.18
CA PHE A 165 3.15 5.78 13.74
C PHE A 165 3.04 5.51 15.23
N HIS A 166 2.94 6.58 16.02
CA HIS A 166 2.71 6.47 17.46
C HIS A 166 1.28 6.01 17.76
N LYS A 167 1.12 5.09 18.72
CA LYS A 167 -0.17 4.65 19.24
C LYS A 167 -0.73 5.73 20.18
N ASP A 168 -2.01 6.05 20.02
CA ASP A 168 -2.68 7.02 20.88
C ASP A 168 -2.64 6.56 22.35
N GLY A 169 -2.27 7.47 23.26
CA GLY A 169 -2.24 7.22 24.71
C GLY A 169 -1.13 6.29 25.20
N LYS A 170 -0.02 6.16 24.45
CA LYS A 170 1.15 5.37 24.87
C LYS A 170 2.37 6.27 25.09
N GLU A 171 3.33 5.77 25.85
CA GLU A 171 4.56 6.51 26.18
C GLU A 171 5.47 6.57 24.96
N ALA A 172 5.94 7.76 24.59
CA ALA A 172 6.74 7.97 23.38
C ALA A 172 8.14 7.35 23.47
N ASP A 173 8.65 7.07 24.67
CA ASP A 173 9.97 6.47 24.89
C ASP A 173 10.01 4.94 24.64
N LYS A 174 8.84 4.27 24.62
CA LYS A 174 8.74 2.81 24.45
C LYS A 174 8.61 2.41 22.99
N ILE A 175 9.46 1.48 22.54
CA ILE A 175 9.43 0.92 21.18
C ILE A 175 8.05 0.31 20.83
N LYS A 176 7.43 -0.39 21.79
CA LYS A 176 6.11 -1.01 21.64
C LYS A 176 4.96 -0.01 21.46
N SER A 177 5.20 1.29 21.68
CA SER A 177 4.23 2.37 21.42
C SER A 177 4.09 2.68 19.93
N TYR A 178 4.92 2.11 19.07
CA TYR A 178 4.92 2.41 17.64
C TYR A 178 4.27 1.29 16.80
N ARG A 179 3.74 1.67 15.64
CA ARG A 179 3.26 0.77 14.58
C ARG A 179 4.07 1.05 13.32
N PRO A 180 4.89 0.09 12.85
CA PRO A 180 5.57 0.23 11.57
C PRO A 180 4.58 0.01 10.43
N VAL A 181 4.63 0.90 9.45
CA VAL A 181 3.95 0.76 8.17
C VAL A 181 5.01 0.75 7.08
N ILE A 182 5.03 -0.30 6.27
CA ILE A 182 6.00 -0.46 5.18
C ILE A 182 5.32 -0.12 3.85
N LEU A 183 5.84 0.87 3.16
CA LEU A 183 5.41 1.27 1.83
C LEU A 183 6.26 0.53 0.78
N LEU A 184 5.75 -0.62 0.33
CA LEU A 184 6.36 -1.38 -0.76
C LEU A 184 5.99 -0.82 -2.15
N PRO A 185 6.84 -1.03 -3.17
CA PRO A 185 6.56 -0.75 -4.57
C PRO A 185 5.21 -1.29 -5.02
N THR A 186 4.44 -0.47 -5.72
CA THR A 186 3.08 -0.83 -6.14
C THR A 186 3.10 -2.00 -7.12
N ILE A 187 4.14 -2.10 -7.94
CA ILE A 187 4.37 -3.22 -8.86
C ILE A 187 4.46 -4.55 -8.09
N GLY A 188 5.20 -4.58 -6.97
CA GLY A 188 5.33 -5.76 -6.10
C GLY A 188 4.02 -6.14 -5.42
N LYS A 189 3.28 -5.15 -4.91
CA LYS A 189 1.94 -5.35 -4.31
C LYS A 189 0.94 -5.97 -5.29
N VAL A 190 1.06 -5.69 -6.60
CA VAL A 190 0.22 -6.32 -7.63
C VAL A 190 0.63 -7.77 -7.86
N LEU A 191 1.94 -8.08 -7.92
CA LEU A 191 2.43 -9.46 -8.02
C LEU A 191 1.93 -10.30 -6.84
N GLU A 192 2.06 -9.81 -5.61
CA GLU A 192 1.53 -10.46 -4.41
C GLU A 192 0.04 -10.74 -4.52
N GLN A 193 -0.74 -9.79 -5.02
CA GLN A 193 -2.18 -9.97 -5.22
C GLN A 193 -2.53 -11.02 -6.29
N ILE A 194 -1.73 -11.14 -7.35
CA ILE A 194 -1.89 -12.19 -8.35
C ILE A 194 -1.68 -13.55 -7.69
N LEU A 195 -0.53 -13.72 -7.02
CA LEU A 195 -0.17 -14.97 -6.34
C LEU A 195 -1.18 -15.34 -5.25
N LEU A 196 -1.60 -14.38 -4.43
CA LEU A 196 -2.59 -14.58 -3.38
C LEU A 196 -3.94 -15.03 -3.95
N ARG A 197 -4.39 -14.48 -5.08
CA ARG A 197 -5.64 -14.89 -5.71
C ARG A 197 -5.56 -16.31 -6.26
N ARG A 198 -4.44 -16.66 -6.90
CA ARG A 198 -4.19 -18.00 -7.43
C ARG A 198 -4.12 -19.03 -6.31
N LEU A 199 -3.34 -18.75 -5.26
CA LEU A 199 -3.25 -19.60 -4.07
C LEU A 199 -4.63 -19.82 -3.44
N ASN A 200 -5.40 -18.75 -3.22
CA ASN A 200 -6.75 -18.86 -2.66
C ASN A 200 -7.70 -19.66 -3.57
N HIS A 201 -7.57 -19.55 -4.89
CA HIS A 201 -8.36 -20.34 -5.83
C HIS A 201 -8.02 -21.83 -5.71
N THR A 202 -6.73 -22.19 -5.69
CA THR A 202 -6.25 -23.57 -5.51
C THR A 202 -6.69 -24.13 -4.16
N LEU A 203 -6.56 -23.35 -3.07
CA LEU A 203 -6.99 -23.77 -1.74
C LEU A 203 -8.50 -24.00 -1.66
N LYS A 204 -9.32 -23.16 -2.32
CA LYS A 204 -10.78 -23.39 -2.38
C LYS A 204 -11.12 -24.65 -3.15
N LYS A 205 -10.49 -24.90 -4.30
CA LYS A 205 -10.67 -26.12 -5.09
C LYS A 205 -10.32 -27.38 -4.27
N LYS A 206 -9.24 -27.34 -3.47
CA LYS A 206 -8.82 -28.43 -2.57
C LYS A 206 -9.65 -28.55 -1.28
N LYS A 207 -10.20 -27.46 -0.73
CA LYS A 207 -11.09 -27.53 0.45
C LYS A 207 -12.44 -28.17 0.14
N HIS A 208 -12.88 -28.18 -1.12
CA HIS A 208 -14.00 -29.03 -1.54
C HIS A 208 -13.66 -30.53 -1.47
N THR A 209 -12.39 -30.92 -1.30
CA THR A 209 -11.95 -32.32 -1.14
C THR A 209 -11.38 -32.62 0.25
N SER A 210 -11.35 -31.65 1.17
CA SER A 210 -10.82 -31.81 2.53
C SER A 210 -11.51 -30.83 3.49
N SER A 211 -12.33 -31.38 4.38
CA SER A 211 -13.14 -30.69 5.36
C SER A 211 -12.29 -30.16 6.52
N GLN A 212 -11.66 -28.99 6.41
CA GLN A 212 -11.44 -28.03 7.53
C GLN A 212 -11.06 -26.61 7.03
N PRO A 213 -11.74 -25.53 7.48
CA PRO A 213 -11.44 -24.16 7.05
C PRO A 213 -10.40 -23.47 7.95
N VAL A 214 -9.16 -23.31 7.48
CA VAL A 214 -8.24 -22.28 8.02
C VAL A 214 -8.67 -20.90 7.53
N ARG A 215 -8.90 -19.95 8.45
CA ARG A 215 -9.40 -18.59 8.20
C ARG A 215 -8.25 -17.59 8.37
N PHE A 216 -7.86 -16.91 7.29
CA PHE A 216 -7.04 -15.70 7.36
C PHE A 216 -7.93 -14.50 7.02
N SER A 217 -8.08 -13.58 7.98
CA SER A 217 -8.85 -12.35 7.81
C SER A 217 -8.05 -11.33 7.01
N ARG A 218 -8.70 -10.64 6.06
CA ARG A 218 -8.11 -9.50 5.36
C ARG A 218 -8.10 -8.30 6.32
N GLY A 219 -6.92 -7.87 6.74
CA GLY A 219 -6.70 -6.54 7.31
C GLY A 219 -6.54 -5.47 6.22
#